data_AF-A0A3D8VE09-F1
#
_entry.id   AF-A0A3D8VE09-F1
#
_cell.length_a   1.000
_cell.length_b   1.000
_cell.length_c   1.000
_cell.angle_alpha   90.00
_cell.angle_beta   90.00
_cell.angle_gamma   90.00
#
_symmetry.space_group_name_H-M   'P 1'
#
loop_
_entity.id
_entity.type
_entity.pdbx_description
1 polymer ?
#
loop_
_entity_poly.entity_id
_entity_poly.type
_entity_poly.pdbx_seq_one_letter_code
_entity_poly.pdbx_strand_id
1 'polypeptide(L)'
;MSVKDVATLYEYWTYLKMGQILHKKYEAIDQDIIKIKRNGLFVDLDQSKSAKRRFKHPLTEEQITLSFQERHASSPTVQQKPDIMLTVEKKGHPYAYQYIFDAKYRIDFGQTENEASTPSPMEEDINTMHRYRDAWVYKHDGPYERYAFGAYVLFPWMDEENYESHPFYKSIDEVNIGGLPFLPNTNRLVEEFLEHLIESSPEDLQTQGILPKGSLEYWESSLDEKVLVGVVNNHKRLTAHLQHRFYHIPLKQLKKGWQEAKHIALYITQKAAESGSPNGITYYGEITNVDVVKRFELKEVPSRSQELYVIFTVKEWGSLPKTIRPVGYGIQVYTLTTLTMLQHAKDLPELFMKSNTELKLWRFLRRYSNKVQTILDHTHLDNSTGVKSFGIGHNVIELDESHNRLVIHDSHGNQTVESLKDFKRTPVPIYKKIQKVLSN
;
A
#
# COMPACT_ATOMS: atom_id res chain seq x y z
N MET A 1 17.77 -40.98 15.43
CA MET A 1 16.89 -39.97 14.81
C MET A 1 16.92 -40.18 13.32
N SER A 2 15.77 -40.27 12.67
CA SER A 2 15.67 -40.27 11.22
C SER A 2 15.92 -38.86 10.69
N VAL A 3 16.41 -38.72 9.45
CA VAL A 3 16.52 -37.43 8.75
C VAL A 3 15.15 -36.73 8.68
N LYS A 4 14.06 -37.51 8.56
CA LYS A 4 12.68 -36.98 8.59
C LYS A 4 12.34 -36.31 9.93
N ASP A 5 12.80 -36.87 11.05
CA ASP A 5 12.53 -36.31 12.38
C ASP A 5 13.25 -34.97 12.56
N VAL A 6 14.47 -34.83 12.02
CA VAL A 6 15.24 -33.58 12.10
C VAL A 6 14.64 -32.49 11.22
N ALA A 7 14.20 -32.82 10.01
CA ALA A 7 13.51 -31.88 9.13
C ALA A 7 12.23 -31.33 9.78
N THR A 8 11.40 -32.21 10.37
CA THR A 8 10.19 -31.79 11.10
C THR A 8 10.52 -30.94 12.32
N LEU A 9 11.57 -31.28 13.09
CA LEU A 9 12.02 -30.42 14.18
C LEU A 9 12.48 -29.04 13.70
N TYR A 10 13.12 -28.97 12.53
CA TYR A 10 13.52 -27.72 11.91
C TYR A 10 12.30 -26.87 11.49
N GLU A 11 11.28 -27.46 10.88
CA GLU A 11 9.99 -26.78 10.60
C GLU A 11 9.36 -26.19 11.87
N TYR A 12 9.34 -26.95 12.96
CA TYR A 12 8.77 -26.49 14.23
C TYR A 12 9.60 -25.36 14.83
N TRP A 13 10.92 -25.53 14.81
CA TRP A 13 11.85 -24.55 15.32
C TRP A 13 11.76 -23.22 14.55
N THR A 14 11.70 -23.27 13.22
CA THR A 14 11.60 -22.07 12.38
C THR A 14 10.32 -21.29 12.68
N TYR A 15 9.16 -21.95 12.76
CA TYR A 15 7.89 -21.31 13.14
C TYR A 15 7.95 -20.64 14.52
N LEU A 16 8.47 -21.36 15.53
CA LEU A 16 8.60 -20.83 16.88
C LEU A 16 9.56 -19.63 16.92
N LYS A 17 10.69 -19.72 16.22
CA LYS A 17 11.70 -18.66 16.17
C LYS A 17 11.20 -17.41 15.45
N MET A 18 10.50 -17.55 14.32
CA MET A 18 9.86 -16.41 13.64
C MET A 18 8.86 -15.72 14.57
N GLY A 19 8.01 -16.49 15.26
CA GLY A 19 7.09 -15.91 16.23
C GLY A 19 7.78 -15.28 17.44
N GLN A 20 8.97 -15.74 17.85
CA GLN A 20 9.81 -15.04 18.84
C GLN A 20 10.36 -13.73 18.31
N ILE A 21 10.84 -13.69 17.06
CA ILE A 21 11.32 -12.47 16.40
C ILE A 21 10.20 -11.42 16.36
N LEU A 22 9.00 -11.81 15.92
CA LEU A 22 7.83 -10.92 15.90
C LEU A 22 7.47 -10.43 17.31
N HIS A 23 7.47 -11.30 18.30
CA HIS A 23 7.12 -10.93 19.68
C HIS A 23 8.06 -9.90 20.32
N LYS A 24 9.33 -9.83 19.88
CA LYS A 24 10.27 -8.81 20.36
C LYS A 24 9.88 -7.39 19.95
N LYS A 25 9.21 -7.24 18.80
CA LYS A 25 8.94 -5.93 18.17
C LYS A 25 7.44 -5.56 18.15
N TYR A 26 6.56 -6.55 18.19
CA TYR A 26 5.12 -6.38 18.02
C TYR A 26 4.33 -6.96 19.20
N GLU A 27 3.22 -6.30 19.57
CA GLU A 27 2.39 -6.68 20.71
C GLU A 27 1.61 -7.96 20.40
N ALA A 28 1.68 -8.98 21.26
CA ALA A 28 0.90 -10.20 21.04
C ALA A 28 -0.58 -10.00 21.42
N ILE A 29 -1.49 -10.30 20.50
CA ILE A 29 -2.95 -10.22 20.69
C ILE A 29 -3.50 -11.58 21.12
N ASP A 30 -3.13 -12.63 20.39
CA ASP A 30 -3.58 -13.99 20.61
C ASP A 30 -2.47 -14.96 20.26
N GLN A 31 -2.36 -16.01 21.07
CA GLN A 31 -1.40 -17.07 20.88
C GLN A 31 -2.13 -18.40 21.07
N ASP A 32 -2.51 -19.03 19.96
CA ASP A 32 -2.77 -20.46 19.99
C ASP A 32 -1.42 -21.14 20.17
N ILE A 33 -1.06 -21.40 21.44
CA ILE A 33 0.16 -22.11 21.78
C ILE A 33 0.00 -23.54 21.28
N ILE A 34 0.99 -23.99 20.52
CA ILE A 34 0.99 -25.34 19.99
C ILE A 34 0.98 -26.33 21.17
N LYS A 35 -0.04 -27.20 21.20
CA LYS A 35 -0.11 -28.26 22.20
C LYS A 35 0.95 -29.31 21.89
N ILE A 36 1.96 -29.36 22.75
CA ILE A 36 3.02 -30.36 22.69
C ILE A 36 2.47 -31.68 23.24
N LYS A 37 2.36 -32.70 22.39
CA LYS A 37 2.17 -34.08 22.85
C LYS A 37 3.54 -34.66 23.14
N ARG A 38 3.79 -35.02 24.40
CA ARG A 38 5.00 -35.72 24.81
C ARG A 38 4.78 -37.21 24.62
N ASN A 39 5.24 -37.74 23.48
CA ASN A 39 5.26 -39.17 23.22
C ASN A 39 6.70 -39.69 23.44
N GLY A 40 7.08 -39.90 24.70
CA GLY A 40 8.43 -40.36 25.05
C GLY A 40 9.51 -39.32 24.75
N LEU A 41 10.46 -39.62 23.84
CA LEU A 41 11.58 -38.75 23.48
C LEU A 41 11.22 -37.63 22.48
N PHE A 42 9.99 -37.61 21.98
CA PHE A 42 9.56 -36.77 20.85
C PHE A 42 8.57 -35.69 21.27
N VAL A 43 8.69 -34.53 20.61
CA VAL A 43 7.78 -33.39 20.70
C VAL A 43 6.97 -33.36 19.42
N ASP A 44 5.71 -33.80 19.49
CA ASP A 44 4.76 -33.67 18.38
C ASP A 44 3.89 -32.43 18.58
N LEU A 45 3.83 -31.59 17.56
CA LEU A 45 2.83 -30.52 17.48
C LEU A 45 1.48 -31.14 17.10
N ASP A 46 0.39 -30.69 17.73
CA ASP A 46 -0.95 -31.16 17.39
C ASP A 46 -1.37 -30.72 15.97
N GLN A 47 -1.07 -31.55 14.96
CA GLN A 47 -1.35 -31.31 13.55
C GLN A 47 -2.85 -31.23 13.19
N SER A 48 -3.74 -31.50 14.16
CA SER A 48 -5.19 -31.41 13.99
C SER A 48 -5.72 -29.98 13.99
N LYS A 49 -4.91 -28.99 14.42
CA LYS A 49 -5.24 -27.56 14.40
C LYS A 49 -4.09 -26.76 13.80
N SER A 50 -4.38 -25.88 12.83
CA SER A 50 -3.42 -24.88 12.38
C SER A 50 -3.07 -23.97 13.57
N ALA A 51 -1.79 -23.85 13.91
CA ALA A 51 -1.38 -22.93 14.96
C ALA A 51 -1.31 -21.51 14.40
N LYS A 52 -1.92 -20.55 15.09
CA LYS A 52 -1.94 -19.14 14.67
C LYS A 52 -1.46 -18.25 15.81
N ARG A 53 -0.56 -17.32 15.51
CA ARG A 53 -0.11 -16.26 16.43
C ARG A 53 -0.45 -14.93 15.81
N ARG A 54 -1.20 -14.09 16.54
CA ARG A 54 -1.60 -12.76 16.09
C ARG A 54 -0.88 -11.70 16.89
N PHE A 55 -0.34 -10.72 16.19
CA PHE A 55 0.36 -9.57 16.73
C PHE A 55 -0.28 -8.28 16.21
N LYS A 56 -0.10 -7.21 16.98
CA LYS A 56 -0.47 -5.85 16.64
C LYS A 56 0.79 -5.02 16.50
N HIS A 57 0.89 -4.23 15.44
CA HIS A 57 1.91 -3.21 15.37
C HIS A 57 1.59 -2.10 16.40
N PRO A 58 2.53 -1.72 17.30
CA PRO A 58 2.24 -0.83 18.43
C PRO A 58 1.81 0.58 18.00
N LEU A 59 2.40 1.11 16.92
CA LEU A 59 2.08 2.45 16.41
C LEU A 59 0.91 2.47 15.40
N THR A 60 0.96 1.61 14.37
CA THR A 60 -0.01 1.64 13.26
C THR A 60 -1.30 0.89 13.56
N GLU A 61 -1.30 0.01 14.56
CA GLU A 61 -2.37 -0.94 14.89
C GLU A 61 -2.63 -2.04 13.85
N GLU A 62 -1.76 -2.15 12.85
CA GLU A 62 -1.82 -3.15 11.80
C GLU A 62 -1.72 -4.58 12.37
N GLN A 63 -2.49 -5.50 11.78
CA GLN A 63 -2.55 -6.88 12.23
C GLN A 63 -1.51 -7.72 11.50
N ILE A 64 -0.78 -8.53 12.27
CA ILE A 64 0.24 -9.44 11.76
C ILE A 64 -0.13 -10.84 12.24
N THR A 65 -0.37 -11.76 11.31
CA THR A 65 -0.72 -13.15 11.64
C THR A 65 0.35 -14.10 11.13
N LEU A 66 0.90 -14.92 12.02
CA LEU A 66 1.81 -16.00 11.70
C LEU A 66 1.10 -17.35 11.87
N SER A 67 0.84 -18.03 10.76
CA SER A 67 0.15 -19.32 10.72
C SER A 67 1.14 -20.45 10.43
N PHE A 68 0.96 -21.59 11.10
CA PHE A 68 1.66 -22.83 10.80
C PHE A 68 0.74 -23.80 10.06
N GLN A 69 1.21 -24.31 8.92
CA GLN A 69 0.53 -25.34 8.13
C GLN A 69 -0.94 -25.00 7.81
N GLU A 70 -1.18 -23.73 7.48
CA GLU A 70 -2.50 -23.23 7.11
C GLU A 70 -2.97 -23.86 5.81
N ARG A 71 -4.18 -24.43 5.82
CA ARG A 71 -4.79 -25.05 4.65
C ARG A 71 -5.71 -24.04 3.98
N HIS A 72 -5.48 -23.74 2.70
CA HIS A 72 -6.47 -23.01 1.92
C HIS A 72 -7.49 -23.98 1.32
N ALA A 73 -8.77 -23.72 1.55
CA ALA A 73 -9.84 -24.58 1.05
C ALA A 73 -10.14 -24.40 -0.46
N SER A 74 -9.59 -23.37 -1.10
CA SER A 74 -10.05 -22.88 -2.41
C SER A 74 -8.99 -22.82 -3.52
N SER A 75 -8.05 -23.78 -3.59
CA SER A 75 -7.18 -23.88 -4.77
C SER A 75 -7.91 -24.60 -5.91
N PRO A 76 -7.91 -24.07 -7.15
CA PRO A 76 -8.59 -24.69 -8.28
C PRO A 76 -7.93 -26.00 -8.77
N THR A 77 -6.72 -26.33 -8.32
CA THR A 77 -5.96 -27.48 -8.81
C THR A 77 -5.55 -28.43 -7.68
N VAL A 78 -4.50 -28.08 -6.92
CA VAL A 78 -3.89 -28.93 -5.91
C VAL A 78 -3.87 -28.20 -4.58
N GLN A 79 -4.27 -28.90 -3.51
CA GLN A 79 -4.15 -28.37 -2.15
C GLN A 79 -2.67 -28.15 -1.83
N GLN A 80 -2.29 -26.88 -1.69
CA GLN A 80 -0.97 -26.48 -1.22
C GLN A 80 -0.99 -26.39 0.31
N LYS A 81 0.10 -26.82 0.94
CA LYS A 81 0.29 -26.78 2.39
C LYS A 81 1.67 -26.20 2.70
N PRO A 82 1.83 -24.87 2.67
CA PRO A 82 3.08 -24.24 3.09
C PRO A 82 3.33 -24.48 4.59
N ASP A 83 4.60 -24.53 4.99
CA ASP A 83 4.96 -24.71 6.40
C ASP A 83 4.53 -23.52 7.25
N ILE A 84 4.84 -22.30 6.78
CA ILE A 84 4.59 -21.07 7.51
C ILE A 84 3.99 -20.03 6.55
N MET A 85 2.98 -19.31 7.02
CA MET A 85 2.39 -18.18 6.34
C MET A 85 2.47 -16.94 7.24
N LEU A 86 3.04 -15.86 6.73
CA LEU A 86 2.97 -14.53 7.33
C LEU A 86 1.92 -13.71 6.58
N THR A 87 0.91 -13.21 7.29
CA THR A 87 -0.09 -12.30 6.76
C THR A 87 0.04 -10.94 7.42
N VAL A 88 0.16 -9.88 6.63
CA VAL A 88 0.24 -8.49 7.10
C VAL A 88 -0.95 -7.70 6.55
N GLU A 89 -1.80 -7.19 7.43
CA GLU A 89 -2.95 -6.36 7.08
C GLU A 89 -2.61 -4.88 7.29
N LYS A 90 -2.50 -4.14 6.18
CA LYS A 90 -2.13 -2.72 6.20
C LYS A 90 -3.33 -1.83 6.46
N LYS A 91 -3.16 -0.80 7.28
CA LYS A 91 -4.26 0.08 7.69
C LYS A 91 -4.80 0.88 6.50
N GLY A 92 -6.10 0.74 6.24
CA GLY A 92 -6.78 1.46 5.16
C GLY A 92 -6.72 0.79 3.79
N HIS A 93 -6.20 -0.44 3.71
CA HIS A 93 -6.23 -1.25 2.49
C HIS A 93 -7.18 -2.44 2.66
N PRO A 94 -7.94 -2.81 1.60
CA PRO A 94 -8.99 -3.83 1.71
C PRO A 94 -8.48 -5.28 1.62
N TYR A 95 -7.19 -5.49 1.33
CA TYR A 95 -6.58 -6.81 1.18
C TYR A 95 -5.34 -6.97 2.07
N ALA A 96 -5.01 -8.22 2.38
CA ALA A 96 -3.87 -8.61 3.19
C ALA A 96 -2.70 -9.03 2.30
N TYR A 97 -1.48 -8.81 2.78
CA TYR A 97 -0.25 -9.24 2.11
C TYR A 97 0.22 -10.56 2.71
N GLN A 98 0.27 -11.62 1.91
CA GLN A 98 0.64 -12.96 2.36
C GLN A 98 1.99 -13.41 1.82
N TYR A 99 2.80 -13.99 2.69
CA TYR A 99 4.15 -14.45 2.40
C TYR A 99 4.33 -15.88 2.89
N ILE A 100 4.79 -16.73 1.98
CA ILE A 100 5.00 -18.15 2.24
C ILE A 100 6.45 -18.38 2.65
N PHE A 101 6.65 -19.14 3.72
CA PHE A 101 7.97 -19.60 4.13
C PHE A 101 7.94 -21.12 4.28
N ASP A 102 8.93 -21.77 3.67
CA ASP A 102 9.04 -23.23 3.64
C ASP A 102 10.40 -23.62 4.23
N ALA A 103 10.39 -24.42 5.30
CA ALA A 103 11.61 -24.79 5.99
C ALA A 103 12.20 -26.06 5.37
N LYS A 104 13.47 -26.00 4.98
CA LYS A 104 14.15 -27.11 4.32
C LYS A 104 15.47 -27.40 5.01
N TYR A 105 15.51 -28.52 5.76
CA TYR A 105 16.72 -28.96 6.45
C TYR A 105 17.67 -29.70 5.49
N ARG A 106 18.19 -28.97 4.50
CA ARG A 106 19.17 -29.44 3.52
C ARG A 106 19.87 -28.25 2.87
N ILE A 107 21.06 -28.48 2.34
CA ILE A 107 21.91 -27.45 1.75
C ILE A 107 22.52 -28.03 0.48
N ASP A 108 22.51 -27.24 -0.58
CA ASP A 108 23.32 -27.48 -1.76
C ASP A 108 24.68 -26.79 -1.59
N PHE A 109 25.74 -27.58 -1.57
CA PHE A 109 27.11 -27.07 -1.50
C PHE A 109 27.71 -26.80 -2.89
N GLY A 110 26.95 -27.04 -3.96
CA GLY A 110 27.39 -26.97 -5.35
C GLY A 110 28.18 -28.20 -5.80
N GLN A 111 28.35 -28.37 -7.11
CA GLN A 111 29.29 -29.34 -7.68
C GLN A 111 30.67 -28.71 -7.82
N THR A 112 31.64 -29.23 -7.08
CA THR A 112 33.04 -28.80 -7.10
C THR A 112 33.80 -29.42 -8.26
N GLU A 113 34.56 -28.59 -8.99
CA GLU A 113 35.94 -28.93 -9.36
C GLU A 113 36.81 -27.70 -9.69
N ASN A 114 36.26 -26.52 -10.05
CA ASN A 114 37.08 -25.32 -10.34
C ASN A 114 36.54 -23.95 -9.87
N GLU A 115 35.39 -23.86 -9.18
CA GLU A 115 34.90 -22.60 -8.61
C GLU A 115 34.31 -22.83 -7.21
N ALA A 116 34.63 -21.93 -6.26
CA ALA A 116 34.03 -21.95 -4.94
C ALA A 116 32.59 -21.43 -5.04
N SER A 117 31.61 -22.34 -5.02
CA SER A 117 30.19 -21.96 -4.93
C SER A 117 29.81 -21.65 -3.49
N THR A 118 29.04 -20.58 -3.28
CA THR A 118 28.49 -20.26 -1.96
C THR A 118 27.33 -21.20 -1.67
N PRO A 119 27.30 -21.90 -0.51
CA PRO A 119 26.22 -22.83 -0.19
C PRO A 119 24.85 -22.17 -0.17
N SER A 120 23.85 -22.91 -0.65
CA SER A 120 22.52 -22.37 -0.99
C SER A 120 21.41 -23.39 -0.73
N PRO A 121 20.11 -23.00 -0.75
CA PRO A 121 19.03 -23.97 -0.79
C PRO A 121 19.05 -24.74 -2.12
N MET A 122 18.42 -25.92 -2.15
CA MET A 122 18.30 -26.68 -3.40
C MET A 122 17.48 -25.89 -4.43
N GLU A 123 17.89 -25.93 -5.70
CA GLU A 123 17.14 -25.28 -6.79
C GLU A 123 15.69 -25.77 -6.88
N GLU A 124 15.46 -27.06 -6.62
CA GLU A 124 14.11 -27.63 -6.56
C GLU A 124 13.21 -27.04 -5.45
N ASP A 125 13.81 -26.58 -4.33
CA ASP A 125 13.07 -25.90 -3.27
C ASP A 125 12.65 -24.51 -3.72
N ILE A 126 13.54 -23.78 -4.42
CA ILE A 126 13.21 -22.48 -5.03
C ILE A 126 12.11 -22.64 -6.09
N ASN A 127 12.21 -23.65 -6.96
CA ASN A 127 11.17 -23.94 -7.95
C ASN A 127 9.82 -24.31 -7.30
N THR A 128 9.84 -24.95 -6.13
CA THR A 128 8.62 -25.19 -5.34
C THR A 128 8.00 -23.88 -4.85
N MET A 129 8.80 -22.86 -4.52
CA MET A 129 8.28 -21.54 -4.12
C MET A 129 7.57 -20.82 -5.27
N HIS A 130 8.07 -20.93 -6.51
CA HIS A 130 7.35 -20.44 -7.69
C HIS A 130 5.96 -21.07 -7.80
N ARG A 131 5.89 -22.40 -7.62
CA ARG A 131 4.61 -23.14 -7.64
C ARG A 131 3.67 -22.68 -6.54
N TYR A 132 4.16 -22.51 -5.32
CA TYR A 132 3.33 -22.06 -4.19
C TYR A 132 2.79 -20.65 -4.42
N ARG A 133 3.63 -19.70 -4.81
CA ARG A 133 3.23 -18.32 -5.06
C ARG A 133 2.15 -18.23 -6.15
N ASP A 134 2.30 -19.00 -7.22
CA ASP A 134 1.40 -18.93 -8.38
C ASP A 134 0.11 -19.76 -8.19
N ALA A 135 0.15 -20.83 -7.37
CA ALA A 135 -1.03 -21.66 -7.07
C ALA A 135 -1.93 -21.10 -5.95
N TRP A 136 -1.42 -20.14 -5.16
CA TRP A 136 -2.16 -19.50 -4.07
C TRP A 136 -2.98 -18.32 -4.58
N VAL A 137 -4.17 -18.65 -5.11
CA VAL A 137 -5.08 -17.70 -5.77
C VAL A 137 -6.41 -17.57 -5.04
N TYR A 138 -7.02 -16.40 -5.13
CA TYR A 138 -8.34 -16.07 -4.63
C TYR A 138 -9.26 -15.65 -5.77
N LYS A 139 -10.56 -15.92 -5.66
CA LYS A 139 -11.56 -15.51 -6.66
C LYS A 139 -12.66 -14.75 -5.95
N HIS A 140 -12.83 -13.49 -6.31
CA HIS A 140 -13.97 -12.67 -5.89
C HIS A 140 -14.52 -11.95 -7.10
N ASP A 141 -15.72 -12.33 -7.53
CA ASP A 141 -16.50 -11.77 -8.65
C ASP A 141 -15.64 -11.17 -9.79
N GLY A 142 -14.86 -12.02 -10.45
CA GLY A 142 -13.82 -11.62 -11.42
C GLY A 142 -12.84 -12.74 -11.79
N PRO A 143 -11.72 -12.43 -12.48
CA PRO A 143 -10.64 -13.37 -12.71
C PRO A 143 -9.97 -13.80 -11.38
N TYR A 144 -9.20 -14.88 -11.40
CA TYR A 144 -8.40 -15.24 -10.23
C TYR A 144 -7.33 -14.18 -9.98
N GLU A 145 -7.30 -13.68 -8.74
CA GLU A 145 -6.26 -12.78 -8.25
C GLU A 145 -5.25 -13.57 -7.44
N ARG A 146 -3.97 -13.20 -7.57
CA ARG A 146 -2.90 -13.82 -6.79
C ARG A 146 -2.97 -13.33 -5.35
N TYR A 147 -2.93 -14.26 -4.40
CA TYR A 147 -3.10 -13.96 -2.98
C TYR A 147 -1.75 -13.96 -2.22
N ALA A 148 -0.77 -14.77 -2.67
CA ALA A 148 0.61 -14.75 -2.14
C ALA A 148 1.50 -13.73 -2.89
N PHE A 149 2.07 -12.78 -2.16
CA PHE A 149 2.98 -11.76 -2.69
C PHE A 149 4.42 -12.28 -2.88
N GLY A 150 4.86 -13.21 -2.02
CA GLY A 150 6.19 -13.81 -2.11
C GLY A 150 6.27 -15.18 -1.45
N ALA A 151 7.31 -15.94 -1.79
CA ALA A 151 7.53 -17.29 -1.30
C ALA A 151 9.03 -17.58 -1.13
N TYR A 152 9.44 -18.05 0.05
CA TYR A 152 10.84 -18.11 0.45
C TYR A 152 11.20 -19.44 1.09
N VAL A 153 12.42 -19.91 0.83
CA VAL A 153 12.99 -21.10 1.47
C VAL A 153 13.83 -20.68 2.68
N LEU A 154 13.59 -21.29 3.83
CA LEU A 154 14.44 -21.17 5.02
C LEU A 154 15.35 -22.39 5.10
N PHE A 155 16.68 -22.20 5.11
CA PHE A 155 17.64 -23.30 5.06
C PHE A 155 18.79 -23.15 6.10
N PRO A 156 19.40 -24.25 6.58
CA PRO A 156 20.25 -24.24 7.77
C PRO A 156 21.71 -23.83 7.46
N TRP A 157 21.94 -22.60 7.01
CA TRP A 157 23.29 -22.06 6.71
C TRP A 157 23.71 -20.95 7.69
N MET A 158 25.02 -20.85 7.96
CA MET A 158 25.56 -19.99 9.03
C MET A 158 26.17 -18.66 8.56
N ASP A 159 26.66 -18.60 7.32
CA ASP A 159 27.39 -17.46 6.78
C ASP A 159 26.45 -16.52 6.00
N GLU A 160 25.78 -15.62 6.73
CA GLU A 160 24.87 -14.62 6.18
C GLU A 160 25.60 -13.59 5.31
N GLU A 161 26.80 -13.17 5.72
CA GLU A 161 27.55 -12.10 5.05
C GLU A 161 27.91 -12.46 3.62
N ASN A 162 28.46 -13.66 3.41
CA ASN A 162 28.77 -14.13 2.06
C ASN A 162 27.50 -14.42 1.24
N TYR A 163 26.43 -14.89 1.90
CA TYR A 163 25.19 -15.26 1.24
C TYR A 163 24.40 -14.07 0.68
N GLU A 164 24.54 -12.85 1.22
CA GLU A 164 23.88 -11.66 0.66
C GLU A 164 24.25 -11.39 -0.81
N SER A 165 25.41 -11.87 -1.25
CA SER A 165 25.84 -11.73 -2.64
C SER A 165 25.21 -12.78 -3.57
N HIS A 166 24.60 -13.83 -3.02
CA HIS A 166 24.08 -14.98 -3.74
C HIS A 166 22.85 -14.63 -4.60
N PRO A 167 22.71 -15.21 -5.82
CA PRO A 167 21.56 -14.95 -6.70
C PRO A 167 20.20 -15.20 -6.04
N PHE A 168 20.05 -16.30 -5.27
CA PHE A 168 18.80 -16.59 -4.55
C PHE A 168 18.47 -15.65 -3.39
N TYR A 169 19.44 -14.89 -2.88
CA TYR A 169 19.14 -13.81 -1.94
C TYR A 169 18.67 -12.57 -2.70
N LYS A 170 19.42 -12.17 -3.74
CA LYS A 170 19.09 -11.02 -4.60
C LYS A 170 17.74 -11.15 -5.30
N SER A 171 17.35 -12.37 -5.66
CA SER A 171 16.06 -12.64 -6.29
C SER A 171 14.86 -12.31 -5.38
N ILE A 172 15.05 -12.18 -4.06
CA ILE A 172 13.99 -11.71 -3.15
C ILE A 172 13.53 -10.31 -3.56
N ASP A 173 14.47 -9.40 -3.84
CA ASP A 173 14.16 -8.02 -4.23
C ASP A 173 13.63 -7.92 -5.67
N GLU A 174 14.07 -8.82 -6.55
CA GLU A 174 13.69 -8.79 -7.98
C GLU A 174 12.34 -9.45 -8.27
N VAL A 175 12.07 -10.59 -7.61
CA VAL A 175 10.95 -11.48 -7.94
C VAL A 175 10.17 -11.98 -6.74
N ASN A 176 10.47 -11.51 -5.52
CA ASN A 176 9.81 -11.95 -4.28
C ASN A 176 9.87 -13.48 -4.07
N ILE A 177 10.92 -14.12 -4.60
CA ILE A 177 11.21 -15.53 -4.42
C ILE A 177 12.71 -15.67 -4.15
N GLY A 178 13.07 -16.48 -3.16
CA GLY A 178 14.47 -16.68 -2.83
C GLY A 178 14.68 -17.59 -1.62
N GLY A 179 15.92 -17.58 -1.14
CA GLY A 179 16.34 -18.33 0.04
C GLY A 179 16.84 -17.40 1.14
N LEU A 180 16.61 -17.77 2.40
CA LEU A 180 17.15 -17.09 3.57
C LEU A 180 17.81 -18.11 4.51
N PRO A 181 19.08 -17.93 4.88
CA PRO A 181 19.72 -18.76 5.89
C PRO A 181 19.04 -18.54 7.24
N PHE A 182 18.76 -19.63 7.97
CA PHE A 182 18.05 -19.53 9.24
C PHE A 182 18.43 -20.63 10.24
N LEU A 183 19.10 -20.22 11.31
CA LEU A 183 19.56 -21.03 12.43
C LEU A 183 19.45 -20.27 13.76
N PRO A 184 19.55 -20.96 14.91
CA PRO A 184 19.48 -20.32 16.23
C PRO A 184 20.37 -19.09 16.41
N ASN A 185 21.59 -19.15 15.86
CA ASN A 185 22.61 -18.10 15.95
C ASN A 185 22.79 -17.31 14.64
N THR A 186 22.02 -17.63 13.61
CA THR A 186 22.09 -17.02 12.28
C THR A 186 20.67 -16.69 11.83
N ASN A 187 20.19 -15.50 12.17
CA ASN A 187 18.80 -15.10 11.92
C ASN A 187 18.64 -13.62 11.59
N ARG A 188 19.74 -12.90 11.33
CA ARG A 188 19.70 -11.47 11.06
C ARG A 188 18.95 -11.22 9.76
N LEU A 189 19.24 -11.98 8.70
CA LEU A 189 18.58 -11.78 7.39
C LEU A 189 17.07 -12.03 7.49
N VAL A 190 16.64 -13.07 8.22
CA VAL A 190 15.21 -13.33 8.45
C VAL A 190 14.57 -12.23 9.30
N GLU A 191 15.24 -11.74 10.33
CA GLU A 191 14.72 -10.67 11.18
C GLU A 191 14.56 -9.35 10.41
N GLU A 192 15.59 -8.95 9.64
CA GLU A 192 15.56 -7.77 8.77
C GLU A 192 14.49 -7.90 7.70
N PHE A 193 14.35 -9.09 7.10
CA PHE A 193 13.36 -9.35 6.07
C PHE A 193 11.92 -9.28 6.60
N LEU A 194 11.63 -9.91 7.75
CA LEU A 194 10.31 -9.81 8.37
C LEU A 194 9.93 -8.37 8.70
N GLU A 195 10.89 -7.59 9.21
CA GLU A 195 10.69 -6.18 9.47
C GLU A 195 10.46 -5.40 8.18
N HIS A 196 11.21 -5.67 7.11
CA HIS A 196 10.99 -5.04 5.80
C HIS A 196 9.56 -5.26 5.29
N LEU A 197 9.01 -6.47 5.37
CA LEU A 197 7.65 -6.77 4.94
C LEU A 197 6.59 -6.00 5.76
N ILE A 198 6.80 -5.90 7.08
CA ILE A 198 5.85 -5.28 8.00
C ILE A 198 5.94 -3.74 7.97
N GLU A 199 7.14 -3.18 7.82
CA GLU A 199 7.35 -1.73 7.81
C GLU A 199 7.13 -1.09 6.44
N SER A 200 7.24 -1.85 5.34
CA SER A 200 7.01 -1.34 3.97
C SER A 200 5.61 -0.76 3.78
N SER A 201 5.49 0.26 2.92
CA SER A 201 4.19 0.82 2.53
C SER A 201 3.43 -0.13 1.60
N PRO A 202 2.09 -0.04 1.54
CA PRO A 202 1.27 -0.79 0.57
C PRO A 202 1.74 -0.65 -0.88
N GLU A 203 2.22 0.53 -1.26
CA GLU A 203 2.71 0.83 -2.60
C GLU A 203 4.05 0.17 -2.88
N ASP A 204 4.96 0.13 -1.91
CA ASP A 204 6.26 -0.53 -2.06
C ASP A 204 6.07 -2.03 -2.27
N LEU A 205 5.20 -2.65 -1.46
CA LEU A 205 4.84 -4.06 -1.60
C LEU A 205 4.17 -4.34 -2.94
N GLN A 206 3.32 -3.42 -3.44
CA GLN A 206 2.68 -3.55 -4.75
C GLN A 206 3.70 -3.47 -5.90
N THR A 207 4.66 -2.54 -5.82
CA THR A 207 5.72 -2.41 -6.85
C THR A 207 6.66 -3.61 -6.89
N GLN A 208 6.82 -4.33 -5.78
CA GLN A 208 7.60 -5.57 -5.71
C GLN A 208 6.81 -6.79 -6.23
N GLY A 209 5.49 -6.66 -6.45
CA GLY A 209 4.67 -7.74 -7.01
C GLY A 209 4.95 -7.92 -8.50
N ILE A 210 5.35 -9.13 -8.92
CA ILE A 210 5.50 -9.44 -10.35
C ILE A 210 4.13 -9.42 -11.03
N LEU A 211 3.93 -8.44 -11.91
CA LEU A 211 2.77 -8.39 -12.80
C LEU A 211 3.09 -9.14 -14.10
N PRO A 212 2.12 -9.84 -14.71
CA PRO A 212 2.30 -10.39 -16.05
C PRO A 212 2.68 -9.27 -17.04
N LYS A 213 3.59 -9.59 -17.98
CA LYS A 213 3.99 -8.64 -19.02
C LYS A 213 2.76 -8.20 -19.81
N GLY A 214 2.60 -6.89 -20.02
CA GLY A 214 1.42 -6.31 -20.65
C GLY A 214 0.25 -6.06 -19.70
N SER A 215 0.26 -6.60 -18.47
CA SER A 215 -0.69 -6.18 -17.44
C SER A 215 -0.46 -4.74 -17.03
N LEU A 216 0.79 -4.26 -16.92
CA LEU A 216 1.05 -2.84 -16.66
C LEU A 216 0.53 -1.94 -17.78
N GLU A 217 0.69 -2.31 -19.05
CA GLU A 217 0.19 -1.52 -20.19
C GLU A 217 -1.33 -1.63 -20.31
N TYR A 218 -1.94 -2.78 -20.03
CA TYR A 218 -3.39 -2.95 -19.99
C TYR A 218 -4.01 -2.27 -18.77
N TRP A 219 -3.38 -2.34 -17.59
CA TRP A 219 -3.74 -1.58 -16.41
C TRP A 219 -3.56 -0.09 -16.72
N GLU A 220 -2.38 0.43 -17.07
CA GLU A 220 -2.17 1.86 -17.41
C GLU A 220 -3.07 2.36 -18.55
N SER A 221 -3.42 1.54 -19.54
CA SER A 221 -4.39 1.89 -20.60
C SER A 221 -5.86 1.74 -20.19
N SER A 222 -6.16 0.97 -19.15
CA SER A 222 -7.48 0.88 -18.50
C SER A 222 -7.61 1.76 -17.25
N LEU A 223 -6.51 2.38 -16.81
CA LEU A 223 -6.41 2.97 -15.49
C LEU A 223 -6.84 4.42 -15.51
N ASP A 224 -8.00 4.56 -14.88
CA ASP A 224 -8.45 5.70 -14.11
C ASP A 224 -9.13 6.79 -14.93
N GLU A 225 -10.45 6.63 -15.00
CA GLU A 225 -11.34 7.63 -15.54
C GLU A 225 -11.10 8.97 -14.85
N LYS A 226 -10.76 9.99 -15.64
CA LYS A 226 -10.49 11.31 -15.11
C LYS A 226 -11.75 11.91 -14.52
N VAL A 227 -11.61 12.48 -13.33
CA VAL A 227 -12.66 13.20 -12.63
C VAL A 227 -12.30 14.68 -12.64
N LEU A 228 -13.22 15.52 -13.12
CA LEU A 228 -13.17 16.95 -12.94
C LEU A 228 -13.86 17.33 -11.62
N VAL A 229 -13.10 17.87 -10.67
CA VAL A 229 -13.63 18.34 -9.39
C VAL A 229 -13.93 19.83 -9.49
N GLY A 230 -15.22 20.17 -9.58
CA GLY A 230 -15.71 21.52 -9.77
C GLY A 230 -16.11 22.21 -8.46
N VAL A 231 -15.81 23.51 -8.34
CA VAL A 231 -16.13 24.30 -7.13
C VAL A 231 -17.58 24.77 -7.15
N VAL A 232 -18.28 24.53 -6.05
CA VAL A 232 -19.63 25.06 -5.81
C VAL A 232 -19.61 25.94 -4.56
N ASN A 233 -19.80 27.24 -4.77
CA ASN A 233 -19.72 28.27 -3.72
C ASN A 233 -21.05 28.95 -3.39
N ASN A 234 -22.15 28.46 -3.96
CA ASN A 234 -23.49 29.00 -3.77
C ASN A 234 -24.51 27.87 -3.62
N HIS A 235 -25.37 27.95 -2.59
CA HIS A 235 -26.35 26.92 -2.29
C HIS A 235 -27.43 26.75 -3.37
N LYS A 236 -27.94 27.85 -3.94
CA LYS A 236 -28.92 27.80 -5.04
C LYS A 236 -28.33 27.09 -6.26
N ARG A 237 -27.05 27.35 -6.55
CA ARG A 237 -26.32 26.62 -7.60
C ARG A 237 -26.25 25.14 -7.23
N LEU A 238 -25.77 24.78 -6.04
CA LEU A 238 -25.70 23.37 -5.62
C LEU A 238 -27.02 22.63 -5.84
N THR A 239 -28.12 23.23 -5.41
CA THR A 239 -29.46 22.66 -5.57
C THR A 239 -29.81 22.44 -7.05
N ALA A 240 -29.58 23.44 -7.91
CA ALA A 240 -29.83 23.32 -9.35
C ALA A 240 -28.96 22.21 -10.00
N HIS A 241 -27.68 22.11 -9.63
CA HIS A 241 -26.77 21.09 -10.14
C HIS A 241 -27.26 19.68 -9.81
N LEU A 242 -27.68 19.47 -8.55
CA LEU A 242 -28.17 18.18 -8.07
C LEU A 242 -29.52 17.80 -8.69
N GLN A 243 -30.46 18.75 -8.77
CA GLN A 243 -31.81 18.51 -9.28
C GLN A 243 -31.84 18.27 -10.80
N HIS A 244 -31.09 19.07 -11.56
CA HIS A 244 -31.10 19.02 -13.02
C HIS A 244 -29.91 18.24 -13.61
N ARG A 245 -29.12 17.58 -12.76
CA ARG A 245 -28.01 16.68 -13.15
C ARG A 245 -27.00 17.30 -14.11
N PHE A 246 -26.48 18.46 -13.74
CA PHE A 246 -25.47 19.12 -14.55
C PHE A 246 -24.44 19.85 -13.70
N TYR A 247 -23.30 20.16 -14.33
CA TYR A 247 -22.32 21.11 -13.81
C TYR A 247 -21.88 22.09 -14.89
N HIS A 248 -21.62 23.34 -14.50
CA HIS A 248 -21.22 24.38 -15.45
C HIS A 248 -20.02 25.19 -14.95
N ILE A 249 -19.14 25.53 -15.87
CA ILE A 249 -17.91 26.29 -15.61
C ILE A 249 -17.59 27.22 -16.79
N PRO A 250 -17.05 28.44 -16.57
CA PRO A 250 -16.65 29.31 -17.67
C PRO A 250 -15.59 28.64 -18.55
N LEU A 251 -15.77 28.66 -19.87
CA LEU A 251 -14.85 28.03 -20.82
C LEU A 251 -13.43 28.60 -20.69
N LYS A 252 -13.30 29.91 -20.43
CA LYS A 252 -12.01 30.59 -20.26
C LYS A 252 -11.19 30.12 -19.05
N GLN A 253 -11.83 29.47 -18.09
CA GLN A 253 -11.18 28.99 -16.87
C GLN A 253 -10.64 27.56 -17.00
N LEU A 254 -11.05 26.84 -18.05
CA LEU A 254 -10.61 25.47 -18.30
C LEU A 254 -9.23 25.43 -18.96
N LYS A 255 -8.29 24.74 -18.33
CA LYS A 255 -6.94 24.42 -18.81
C LYS A 255 -6.94 23.11 -19.61
N LYS A 256 -5.97 22.91 -20.51
CA LYS A 256 -5.83 21.73 -21.38
C LYS A 256 -6.02 20.40 -20.61
N GLY A 257 -6.72 19.44 -21.22
CA GLY A 257 -6.91 18.08 -20.69
C GLY A 257 -8.22 17.89 -19.92
N TRP A 258 -9.03 18.94 -19.74
CA TRP A 258 -10.34 18.84 -19.09
C TRP A 258 -11.34 17.98 -19.88
N GLN A 259 -11.19 17.90 -21.20
CA GLN A 259 -12.08 17.13 -22.08
C GLN A 259 -11.97 15.62 -21.87
N GLU A 260 -10.87 15.17 -21.26
CA GLU A 260 -10.62 13.76 -20.97
C GLU A 260 -11.36 13.29 -19.71
N ALA A 261 -11.98 14.21 -18.96
CA ALA A 261 -12.80 13.88 -17.81
C ALA A 261 -14.05 13.09 -18.24
N LYS A 262 -14.20 11.90 -17.69
CA LYS A 262 -15.41 11.07 -17.83
C LYS A 262 -16.37 11.25 -16.66
N HIS A 263 -15.89 11.81 -15.56
CA HIS A 263 -16.64 11.99 -14.33
C HIS A 263 -16.54 13.42 -13.81
N ILE A 264 -17.54 13.87 -13.05
CA ILE A 264 -17.51 15.13 -12.29
C ILE A 264 -17.73 14.86 -10.82
N ALA A 265 -16.99 15.58 -9.97
CA ALA A 265 -17.25 15.67 -8.54
C ALA A 265 -17.48 17.13 -8.12
N LEU A 266 -18.29 17.34 -7.08
CA LEU A 266 -18.64 18.66 -6.57
C LEU A 266 -17.88 18.95 -5.27
N TYR A 267 -16.97 19.93 -5.30
CA TYR A 267 -16.37 20.50 -4.10
C TYR A 267 -17.26 21.62 -3.55
N ILE A 268 -17.98 21.32 -2.48
CA ILE A 268 -18.91 22.22 -1.81
C ILE A 268 -18.14 23.04 -0.78
N THR A 269 -18.02 24.34 -1.00
CA THR A 269 -17.37 25.24 -0.04
C THR A 269 -18.25 25.50 1.18
N GLN A 270 -17.65 25.95 2.28
CA GLN A 270 -18.38 26.40 3.47
C GLN A 270 -19.48 27.43 3.18
N LYS A 271 -19.34 28.27 2.15
CA LYS A 271 -20.36 29.26 1.75
C LYS A 271 -21.58 28.64 1.07
N ALA A 272 -21.41 27.48 0.42
CA ALA A 272 -22.48 26.72 -0.23
C ALA A 272 -23.15 25.72 0.71
N ALA A 273 -22.41 25.28 1.74
CA ALA A 273 -22.89 24.41 2.78
C ALA A 273 -23.82 25.20 3.73
N GLU A 274 -25.12 25.17 3.49
CA GLU A 274 -26.11 25.53 4.51
C GLU A 274 -26.08 24.52 5.67
N SER A 275 -26.63 24.88 6.84
CA SER A 275 -26.73 24.02 8.02
C SER A 275 -27.20 22.61 7.67
N GLY A 276 -26.27 21.64 7.64
CA GLY A 276 -26.53 20.23 7.34
C GLY A 276 -25.85 19.68 6.08
N SER A 277 -25.35 20.53 5.16
CA SER A 277 -24.56 20.06 4.01
C SER A 277 -23.07 19.92 4.37
N PRO A 278 -22.41 18.82 3.96
CA PRO A 278 -21.00 18.63 4.27
C PRO A 278 -20.08 19.55 3.45
N ASN A 279 -19.17 20.26 4.12
CA ASN A 279 -18.10 21.06 3.48
C ASN A 279 -17.00 20.12 2.96
N GLY A 280 -16.77 20.10 1.64
CA GLY A 280 -15.86 19.17 0.98
C GLY A 280 -16.45 18.52 -0.28
N ILE A 281 -15.88 17.38 -0.69
CA ILE A 281 -16.36 16.62 -1.84
C ILE A 281 -17.22 15.47 -1.35
N THR A 282 -18.45 15.39 -1.84
CA THR A 282 -19.42 14.34 -1.45
C THR A 282 -20.09 13.73 -2.67
N TYR A 283 -20.47 14.55 -3.65
CA TYR A 283 -21.20 14.09 -4.82
C TYR A 283 -20.28 13.94 -6.02
N TYR A 284 -20.52 12.88 -6.79
CA TYR A 284 -19.87 12.66 -8.08
C TYR A 284 -20.79 11.94 -9.05
N GLY A 285 -20.50 11.99 -10.35
CA GLY A 285 -21.29 11.28 -11.36
C GLY A 285 -20.62 11.22 -12.74
N GLU A 286 -21.10 10.28 -13.55
CA GLU A 286 -20.63 10.01 -14.91
C GLU A 286 -21.12 11.10 -15.89
N ILE A 287 -20.22 11.64 -16.70
CA ILE A 287 -20.53 12.62 -17.74
C ILE A 287 -21.11 11.90 -18.95
N THR A 288 -22.29 12.34 -19.39
CA THR A 288 -22.98 11.78 -20.57
C THR A 288 -22.94 12.71 -21.76
N ASN A 289 -22.88 14.03 -21.52
CA ASN A 289 -22.77 15.02 -22.58
C ASN A 289 -21.95 16.23 -22.12
N VAL A 290 -21.31 16.90 -23.08
CA VAL A 290 -20.54 18.12 -22.88
C VAL A 290 -20.90 19.12 -23.98
N ASP A 291 -21.52 20.24 -23.58
CA ASP A 291 -21.92 21.31 -24.49
C ASP A 291 -21.23 22.62 -24.16
N VAL A 292 -21.03 23.47 -25.15
CA VAL A 292 -20.57 24.85 -24.97
C VAL A 292 -21.72 25.80 -25.30
N VAL A 293 -22.17 26.57 -24.31
CA VAL A 293 -23.32 27.47 -24.44
C VAL A 293 -22.98 28.88 -23.95
N LYS A 294 -23.82 29.86 -24.29
CA LYS A 294 -23.72 31.19 -23.69
C LYS A 294 -24.36 31.21 -22.31
N ARG A 295 -23.80 31.99 -21.38
CA ARG A 295 -24.20 31.94 -19.97
C ARG A 295 -25.67 32.28 -19.72
N PHE A 296 -26.32 33.08 -20.55
CA PHE A 296 -27.74 33.39 -20.44
C PHE A 296 -28.67 32.26 -20.90
N GLU A 297 -28.16 31.27 -21.62
CA GLU A 297 -28.95 30.13 -22.13
C GLU A 297 -29.23 29.09 -21.04
N LEU A 298 -28.46 29.14 -19.94
CA LEU A 298 -28.65 28.34 -18.72
C LEU A 298 -29.87 28.80 -17.92
N LYS A 299 -31.01 28.14 -18.12
CA LYS A 299 -32.31 28.48 -17.51
C LYS A 299 -32.39 28.14 -16.03
N GLU A 300 -31.70 27.08 -15.62
CA GLU A 300 -31.69 26.53 -14.26
C GLU A 300 -30.93 27.43 -13.29
N VAL A 301 -29.99 28.23 -13.80
CA VAL A 301 -29.24 29.23 -13.04
C VAL A 301 -29.18 30.52 -13.85
N PRO A 302 -30.25 31.34 -13.88
CA PRO A 302 -30.35 32.48 -14.79
C PRO A 302 -29.22 33.50 -14.63
N SER A 303 -28.76 34.07 -15.76
CA SER A 303 -27.77 35.15 -15.80
C SER A 303 -27.93 35.99 -17.06
N ARG A 304 -27.49 37.26 -17.02
CA ARG A 304 -27.47 38.15 -18.19
C ARG A 304 -26.15 38.11 -18.97
N SER A 305 -25.17 37.33 -18.51
CA SER A 305 -23.85 37.24 -19.13
C SER A 305 -23.90 36.53 -20.49
N GLN A 306 -23.12 37.02 -21.45
CA GLN A 306 -22.92 36.37 -22.76
C GLN A 306 -21.67 35.50 -22.83
N GLU A 307 -20.95 35.37 -21.71
CA GLU A 307 -19.74 34.56 -21.62
C GLU A 307 -20.00 33.08 -21.96
N LEU A 308 -19.05 32.41 -22.61
CA LEU A 308 -19.15 31.00 -22.94
C LEU A 308 -18.87 30.12 -21.72
N TYR A 309 -19.73 29.13 -21.51
CA TYR A 309 -19.64 28.15 -20.44
C TYR A 309 -19.66 26.75 -21.04
N VAL A 310 -18.91 25.85 -20.41
CA VAL A 310 -19.05 24.42 -20.64
C VAL A 310 -20.08 23.88 -19.67
N ILE A 311 -21.05 23.13 -20.19
CA ILE A 311 -22.03 22.38 -19.43
C ILE A 311 -21.67 20.91 -19.57
N PHE A 312 -21.61 20.23 -18.43
CA PHE A 312 -21.48 18.80 -18.33
C PHE A 312 -22.80 18.23 -17.83
N THR A 313 -23.44 17.39 -18.64
CA THR A 313 -24.63 16.64 -18.24
C THR A 313 -24.19 15.36 -17.56
N VAL A 314 -24.73 15.12 -16.37
CA VAL A 314 -24.37 13.97 -15.52
C VAL A 314 -25.49 12.95 -15.56
N LYS A 315 -25.16 11.66 -15.69
CA LYS A 315 -26.15 10.58 -15.72
C LYS A 315 -27.01 10.55 -14.46
N GLU A 316 -26.35 10.53 -13.32
CA GLU A 316 -26.91 10.62 -11.98
C GLU A 316 -25.82 11.04 -10.98
N TRP A 317 -26.23 11.63 -9.86
CA TRP A 317 -25.32 11.97 -8.77
C TRP A 317 -25.27 10.83 -7.75
N GLY A 318 -24.10 10.19 -7.64
CA GLY A 318 -23.76 9.31 -6.53
C GLY A 318 -23.18 10.09 -5.35
N SER A 319 -23.10 9.43 -4.19
CA SER A 319 -22.47 9.96 -2.97
C SER A 319 -21.29 9.10 -2.54
N LEU A 320 -20.18 9.73 -2.18
CA LEU A 320 -19.07 9.07 -1.52
C LEU A 320 -19.48 8.57 -0.12
N PRO A 321 -18.96 7.42 0.36
CA PRO A 321 -19.26 6.91 1.71
C PRO A 321 -18.86 7.88 2.83
N LYS A 322 -17.82 8.69 2.59
CA LYS A 322 -17.36 9.74 3.49
C LYS A 322 -17.02 10.99 2.68
N THR A 323 -17.38 12.16 3.18
CA THR A 323 -16.98 13.44 2.59
C THR A 323 -15.47 13.63 2.69
N ILE A 324 -14.84 13.97 1.56
CA ILE A 324 -13.44 14.39 1.51
C ILE A 324 -13.34 15.81 2.02
N ARG A 325 -12.63 16.03 3.14
CA ARG A 325 -12.61 17.32 3.83
C ARG A 325 -11.50 18.24 3.33
N PRO A 326 -11.71 19.56 3.30
CA PRO A 326 -10.68 20.52 2.85
C PRO A 326 -9.43 20.61 3.74
N VAL A 327 -9.57 20.45 5.06
CA VAL A 327 -8.47 20.49 6.06
C VAL A 327 -7.51 21.68 5.84
N GLY A 328 -8.05 22.90 5.70
CA GLY A 328 -7.25 24.12 5.51
C GLY A 328 -6.92 24.45 4.05
N TYR A 329 -7.26 23.58 3.11
CA TYR A 329 -7.09 23.78 1.67
C TYR A 329 -8.41 24.01 0.95
N GLY A 330 -8.36 24.55 -0.26
CA GLY A 330 -9.54 24.63 -1.11
C GLY A 330 -9.20 24.65 -2.59
N ILE A 331 -10.19 24.36 -3.43
CA ILE A 331 -10.08 24.54 -4.88
C ILE A 331 -10.66 25.91 -5.22
N GLN A 332 -9.95 26.73 -6.00
CA GLN A 332 -10.43 28.05 -6.41
C GLN A 332 -11.39 27.97 -7.59
N VAL A 333 -11.08 27.13 -8.58
CA VAL A 333 -11.86 26.97 -9.82
C VAL A 333 -12.27 25.52 -10.06
N TYR A 334 -11.29 24.66 -10.37
CA TYR A 334 -11.48 23.21 -10.53
C TYR A 334 -10.13 22.50 -10.44
N THR A 335 -10.15 21.19 -10.18
CA THR A 335 -8.95 20.34 -10.33
C THR A 335 -9.29 19.06 -11.11
N LEU A 336 -8.27 18.39 -11.63
CA LEU A 336 -8.39 17.06 -12.21
C LEU A 336 -7.78 16.05 -11.23
N THR A 337 -8.46 14.93 -11.08
CA THR A 337 -8.00 13.76 -10.33
C THR A 337 -8.49 12.51 -11.04
N THR A 338 -8.35 11.34 -10.43
CA THR A 338 -8.86 10.08 -10.97
C THR A 338 -10.00 9.52 -10.12
N LEU A 339 -10.82 8.65 -10.70
CA LEU A 339 -11.94 8.04 -9.98
C LEU A 339 -11.45 7.21 -8.78
N THR A 340 -10.35 6.49 -8.93
CA THR A 340 -9.73 5.73 -7.82
C THR A 340 -9.27 6.67 -6.70
N MET A 341 -8.57 7.77 -7.01
CA MET A 341 -8.18 8.76 -6.00
C MET A 341 -9.39 9.36 -5.30
N LEU A 342 -10.44 9.69 -6.04
CA LEU A 342 -11.69 10.22 -5.49
C LEU A 342 -12.37 9.23 -4.52
N GLN A 343 -12.37 7.94 -4.82
CA GLN A 343 -13.04 6.93 -3.99
C GLN A 343 -12.28 6.60 -2.70
N HIS A 344 -10.95 6.75 -2.70
CA HIS A 344 -10.11 6.37 -1.56
C HIS A 344 -9.67 7.55 -0.67
N ALA A 345 -9.70 8.77 -1.19
CA ALA A 345 -9.23 9.94 -0.45
C ALA A 345 -10.10 10.24 0.78
N LYS A 346 -9.47 10.72 1.87
CA LYS A 346 -10.16 11.21 3.08
C LYS A 346 -10.09 12.73 3.18
N ASP A 347 -8.96 13.29 2.80
CA ASP A 347 -8.64 14.72 2.88
C ASP A 347 -8.32 15.27 1.47
N LEU A 348 -8.69 16.52 1.20
CA LEU A 348 -8.60 17.17 -0.11
C LEU A 348 -7.17 17.17 -0.70
N PRO A 349 -6.09 17.35 0.07
CA PRO A 349 -4.72 17.28 -0.46
C PRO A 349 -4.33 15.91 -1.06
N GLU A 350 -5.01 14.82 -0.67
CA GLU A 350 -4.74 13.49 -1.22
C GLU A 350 -5.04 13.40 -2.72
N LEU A 351 -6.01 14.18 -3.20
CA LEU A 351 -6.44 14.18 -4.60
C LEU A 351 -5.41 14.79 -5.56
N PHE A 352 -4.34 15.40 -5.02
CA PHE A 352 -3.44 16.26 -5.78
C PHE A 352 -1.96 15.86 -5.74
N MET A 353 -1.56 14.86 -4.95
CA MET A 353 -0.16 14.40 -4.92
C MET A 353 0.25 13.99 -6.33
N LYS A 354 1.15 14.76 -6.94
CA LYS A 354 1.50 14.64 -8.37
C LYS A 354 2.61 13.64 -8.60
N SER A 355 3.40 13.34 -7.56
CA SER A 355 4.43 12.30 -7.63
C SER A 355 4.05 11.07 -6.81
N ASN A 356 4.44 9.90 -7.32
CA ASN A 356 4.33 8.64 -6.58
C ASN A 356 5.08 8.73 -5.23
N THR A 357 6.18 9.48 -5.16
CA THR A 357 6.96 9.72 -3.94
C THR A 357 6.16 10.42 -2.85
N GLU A 358 5.44 11.49 -3.22
CA GLU A 358 4.58 12.26 -2.30
C GLU A 358 3.47 11.36 -1.74
N LEU A 359 2.81 10.59 -2.62
CA LEU A 359 1.74 9.68 -2.23
C LEU A 359 2.24 8.57 -1.31
N LYS A 360 3.36 7.93 -1.66
CA LYS A 360 4.02 6.90 -0.85
C LYS A 360 4.36 7.41 0.54
N LEU A 361 5.03 8.57 0.63
CA LEU A 361 5.40 9.15 1.92
C LEU A 361 4.14 9.51 2.72
N TRP A 362 3.16 10.15 2.11
CA TRP A 362 1.93 10.52 2.80
C TRP A 362 1.17 9.31 3.34
N ARG A 363 1.00 8.24 2.55
CA ARG A 363 0.33 7.00 2.98
C ARG A 363 1.11 6.32 4.10
N PHE A 364 2.43 6.27 4.00
CA PHE A 364 3.29 5.81 5.09
C PHE A 364 3.00 6.59 6.37
N LEU A 365 3.05 7.93 6.33
CA LEU A 365 2.79 8.80 7.48
C LEU A 365 1.40 8.61 8.08
N ARG A 366 0.38 8.37 7.24
CA ARG A 366 -1.01 8.11 7.67
C ARG A 366 -1.19 6.80 8.41
N ARG A 367 -0.28 5.83 8.26
CA ARG A 367 -0.28 4.61 9.08
C ARG A 367 -0.05 4.96 10.55
N TYR A 368 0.82 5.94 10.83
CA TYR A 368 1.23 6.35 12.18
C TYR A 368 0.38 7.48 12.76
N SER A 369 -0.21 8.35 11.93
CA SER A 369 -1.01 9.47 12.41
C SER A 369 -2.25 9.75 11.57
N ASN A 370 -3.38 9.96 12.24
CA ASN A 370 -4.59 10.46 11.59
C ASN A 370 -4.60 12.00 11.42
N LYS A 371 -3.56 12.70 11.88
CA LYS A 371 -3.44 14.16 11.86
C LYS A 371 -2.31 14.65 10.94
N VAL A 372 -1.91 13.87 9.95
CA VAL A 372 -0.92 14.31 8.95
C VAL A 372 -1.48 15.52 8.22
N GLN A 373 -0.79 16.66 8.34
CA GLN A 373 -1.10 17.88 7.62
C GLN A 373 -0.22 17.94 6.39
N THR A 374 -0.79 17.86 5.20
CA THR A 374 -0.05 18.18 3.97
C THR A 374 0.12 19.69 3.92
N ILE A 375 1.34 20.20 3.73
CA ILE A 375 1.64 21.61 3.48
C ILE A 375 1.92 21.76 1.99
N LEU A 376 0.98 22.38 1.27
CA LEU A 376 1.16 22.69 -0.14
C LEU A 376 1.92 24.01 -0.29
N ASP A 377 2.59 24.20 -1.43
CA ASP A 377 3.23 25.46 -1.81
C ASP A 377 2.22 26.62 -2.00
N HIS A 378 0.93 26.29 -2.13
CA HIS A 378 -0.15 27.26 -2.29
C HIS A 378 -1.42 26.83 -1.51
N THR A 379 -2.19 27.79 -0.97
CA THR A 379 -3.44 27.53 -0.20
C THR A 379 -4.57 26.99 -1.08
N HIS A 380 -4.62 27.46 -2.33
CA HIS A 380 -5.49 26.92 -3.38
C HIS A 380 -4.82 25.79 -4.17
N LEU A 381 -5.44 24.61 -4.21
CA LEU A 381 -4.88 23.41 -4.84
C LEU A 381 -4.65 23.55 -6.35
N ASP A 382 -5.54 24.23 -7.06
CA ASP A 382 -5.49 24.40 -8.52
C ASP A 382 -4.37 25.33 -9.02
N ASN A 383 -3.66 25.96 -8.07
CA ASN A 383 -2.46 26.77 -8.30
C ASN A 383 -1.19 26.15 -7.67
N SER A 384 -1.30 25.02 -6.97
CA SER A 384 -0.16 24.36 -6.33
C SER A 384 0.73 23.65 -7.35
N THR A 385 2.04 23.77 -7.22
CA THR A 385 3.00 23.05 -8.09
C THR A 385 3.32 21.66 -7.55
N GLY A 386 3.25 21.45 -6.24
CA GLY A 386 3.44 20.16 -5.57
C GLY A 386 3.29 20.26 -4.04
N VAL A 387 3.61 19.17 -3.33
CA VAL A 387 3.64 19.18 -1.87
C VAL A 387 4.95 19.79 -1.40
N LYS A 388 4.89 20.82 -0.54
CA LYS A 388 6.08 21.43 0.06
C LYS A 388 6.60 20.58 1.22
N SER A 389 5.71 20.18 2.12
CA SER A 389 6.08 19.34 3.26
C SER A 389 4.88 18.59 3.87
N PHE A 390 5.16 17.62 4.73
CA PHE A 390 4.18 16.88 5.51
C PHE A 390 4.43 17.14 7.00
N GLY A 391 3.43 17.65 7.70
CA GLY A 391 3.46 17.90 9.14
C GLY A 391 2.78 16.80 9.94
N ILE A 392 3.38 16.38 11.05
CA ILE A 392 2.76 15.51 12.06
C ILE A 392 3.07 16.06 13.44
N GLY A 393 2.06 16.60 14.11
CA GLY A 393 2.28 17.27 15.39
C GLY A 393 3.19 18.49 15.23
N HIS A 394 4.37 18.46 15.83
CA HIS A 394 5.41 19.49 15.69
C HIS A 394 6.51 19.13 14.68
N ASN A 395 6.47 17.93 14.11
CA ASN A 395 7.47 17.44 13.17
C ASN A 395 7.07 17.80 11.74
N VAL A 396 8.05 18.16 10.90
CA VAL A 396 7.84 18.54 9.49
C VAL A 396 8.78 17.75 8.61
N ILE A 397 8.26 17.18 7.52
CA ILE A 397 9.02 16.39 6.55
C ILE A 397 8.94 17.07 5.20
N GLU A 398 10.05 17.58 4.68
CA GLU A 398 10.13 18.29 3.41
C GLU A 398 10.69 17.38 2.31
N LEU A 399 10.09 17.45 1.12
CA LEU A 399 10.57 16.78 -0.09
C LEU A 399 11.20 17.81 -1.02
N ASP A 400 12.53 17.76 -1.16
CA ASP A 400 13.30 18.62 -2.06
C ASP A 400 13.78 17.80 -3.26
N GLU A 401 12.91 17.68 -4.27
CA GLU A 401 13.23 16.99 -5.54
C GLU A 401 14.38 17.70 -6.28
N SER A 402 14.54 19.03 -6.14
CA SER A 402 15.57 19.79 -6.84
C SER A 402 16.99 19.47 -6.38
N HIS A 403 17.17 19.19 -5.09
CA HIS A 403 18.45 18.80 -4.51
C HIS A 403 18.52 17.31 -4.13
N ASN A 404 17.51 16.51 -4.47
CA ASN A 404 17.42 15.09 -4.14
C ASN A 404 17.49 14.81 -2.61
N ARG A 405 16.78 15.60 -1.80
CA ARG A 405 16.79 15.49 -0.33
C ARG A 405 15.39 15.27 0.24
N LEU A 406 15.32 14.47 1.28
CA LEU A 406 14.20 14.37 2.21
C LEU A 406 14.69 14.92 3.56
N VAL A 407 14.08 15.99 4.03
CA VAL A 407 14.50 16.66 5.27
C VAL A 407 13.45 16.44 6.35
N ILE A 408 13.86 15.90 7.50
CA ILE A 408 13.01 15.65 8.65
C ILE A 408 13.38 16.65 9.74
N HIS A 409 12.44 17.50 10.11
CA HIS A 409 12.53 18.43 11.23
C HIS A 409 11.81 17.84 12.44
N ASP A 410 12.54 17.67 13.55
CA ASP A 410 11.95 17.24 14.81
C ASP A 410 11.37 18.43 15.60
N SER A 411 10.66 18.12 16.68
CA SER A 411 10.04 19.07 17.60
C SER A 411 11.05 19.99 18.33
N HIS A 412 12.32 19.61 18.34
CA HIS A 412 13.44 20.34 18.96
C HIS A 412 14.25 21.18 17.96
N GLY A 413 13.88 21.18 16.68
CA GLY A 413 14.55 21.94 15.62
C GLY A 413 15.77 21.24 14.99
N ASN A 414 16.06 19.98 15.34
CA ASN A 414 17.11 19.21 14.69
C ASN A 414 16.65 18.78 13.29
N GLN A 415 17.62 18.71 12.37
CA GLN A 415 17.39 18.31 10.99
C GLN A 415 18.09 16.99 10.71
N THR A 416 17.33 16.02 10.22
CA THR A 416 17.86 14.80 9.61
C THR A 416 17.66 14.87 8.11
N VAL A 417 18.74 14.75 7.33
CA VAL A 417 18.70 14.85 5.87
C VAL A 417 18.99 13.48 5.27
N GLU A 418 18.07 12.98 4.46
CA GLU A 418 18.16 11.72 3.75
C GLU A 418 18.14 11.93 2.24
N SER A 419 18.67 10.96 1.50
CA SER A 419 18.69 10.97 0.03
C SER A 419 17.32 10.54 -0.51
N LEU A 420 16.74 11.38 -1.37
CA LEU A 420 15.44 11.08 -1.98
C LEU A 420 15.52 9.89 -2.96
N LYS A 421 16.69 9.69 -3.59
CA LYS A 421 17.00 8.49 -4.39
C LYS A 421 16.99 7.23 -3.53
N ASP A 422 17.59 7.27 -2.34
CA ASP A 422 17.61 6.13 -1.43
C ASP A 422 16.22 5.87 -0.86
N PHE A 423 15.42 6.91 -0.63
CA PHE A 423 14.00 6.75 -0.31
C PHE A 423 13.23 6.02 -1.41
N LYS A 424 13.47 6.37 -2.68
CA LYS A 424 12.82 5.71 -3.82
C LYS A 424 13.24 4.24 -3.99
N ARG A 425 14.49 3.90 -3.64
CA ARG A 425 15.07 2.56 -3.84
C ARG A 425 14.92 1.62 -2.63
N THR A 426 15.22 2.13 -1.44
CA THR A 426 15.24 1.40 -0.16
C THR A 426 14.56 2.26 0.91
N PRO A 427 13.22 2.33 0.94
CA PRO A 427 12.48 3.25 1.79
C PRO A 427 12.48 2.87 3.27
N VAL A 428 12.57 1.58 3.61
CA VAL A 428 12.41 1.08 5.00
C VAL A 428 13.41 1.68 6.00
N PRO A 429 14.72 1.79 5.72
CA PRO A 429 15.65 2.47 6.62
C PRO A 429 15.25 3.93 6.91
N ILE A 430 14.73 4.64 5.91
CA ILE A 430 14.31 6.04 6.05
C ILE A 430 12.97 6.12 6.81
N TYR A 431 12.05 5.19 6.56
CA TYR A 431 10.83 5.03 7.35
C TYR A 431 11.12 4.86 8.84
N LYS A 432 12.10 4.03 9.21
CA LYS A 432 12.53 3.88 10.60
C LYS A 432 13.07 5.16 11.22
N LYS A 433 13.84 5.94 10.46
CA LYS A 433 14.34 7.25 10.91
C LYS A 433 13.17 8.21 11.15
N ILE A 434 12.20 8.24 10.24
CA ILE A 434 10.98 9.03 10.40
C ILE A 434 10.20 8.57 11.65
N GLN A 435 9.97 7.26 11.82
CA GLN A 435 9.28 6.71 13.01
C GLN A 435 9.95 7.13 14.31
N LYS A 436 11.29 7.07 14.37
CA LYS A 436 12.06 7.46 15.56
C LYS A 436 11.84 8.93 15.91
N VAL A 437 11.75 9.80 14.90
CA VAL A 437 11.44 11.22 15.08
C VAL A 437 9.98 11.44 15.49
N LEU A 438 9.05 10.63 14.96
CA LEU A 438 7.62 10.71 15.30
C LEU A 438 7.26 10.15 16.68
N SER A 439 8.11 9.29 17.25
CA SER A 439 7.89 8.63 18.54
C SER A 439 8.54 9.36 19.72
N ASN A 440 9.40 10.34 19.45
CA ASN A 440 9.99 11.27 20.42
C ASN A 440 9.19 12.58 20.43
#